data_AF-A0A928XRH1-F1
#
_entry.id   AF-A0A928XRH1-F1
#
_cell.length_a   1.000
_cell.length_b   1.000
_cell.length_c   1.000
_cell.angle_alpha   90.00
_cell.angle_beta   90.00
_cell.angle_gamma   90.00
#
_symmetry.space_group_name_H-M   'P 1'
#
loop_
_entity.id
_entity.type
_entity.pdbx_description
1 polymer ?
#
loop_
_entity_poly.entity_id
_entity_poly.type
_entity_poly.pdbx_seq_one_letter_code
_entity_poly.pdbx_strand_id
1 'polypeptide(L)'
;MSVLLLSIELGLGIVVPWWIVRRDLRRLDDERLGRAWTDASFWSAIVLFGPLCLPFHFTKTRRSVLGLLLGLGWMVGAFVTIGLTSSALAALFGVE
;
A
#
# COMPACT_ATOMS: atom_id res chain seq x y z
N MET A 1 -10.99 9.17 18.70
CA MET A 1 -10.62 7.96 17.92
C MET A 1 -11.03 6.71 18.69
N SER A 2 -12.02 5.95 18.22
CA SER A 2 -12.41 4.69 18.85
C SER A 2 -11.38 3.58 18.53
N VAL A 3 -11.21 2.61 19.43
CA VAL A 3 -10.31 1.45 19.23
C VAL A 3 -10.67 0.69 17.94
N LEU A 4 -11.96 0.66 17.60
CA LEU A 4 -12.45 0.06 16.35
C LEU A 4 -11.89 0.79 15.12
N LEU A 5 -12.02 2.12 15.06
CA LEU A 5 -11.53 2.91 13.92
C LEU A 5 -10.01 2.80 13.77
N LEU A 6 -9.27 2.83 14.89
CA LEU A 6 -7.82 2.61 14.87
C LEU A 6 -7.46 1.23 14.31
N SER A 7 -8.16 0.19 14.75
CA SER A 7 -7.92 -1.18 14.29
C SER A 7 -8.20 -1.33 12.80
N ILE A 8 -9.24 -0.67 12.30
CA ILE A 8 -9.59 -0.65 10.88
C ILE A 8 -8.52 0.12 10.09
N GLU A 9 -8.10 1.28 10.56
CA GLU A 9 -7.08 2.10 9.88
C GLU A 9 -5.74 1.35 9.77
N LEU A 10 -5.31 0.68 10.83
CA LEU A 10 -4.13 -0.20 10.80
C LEU A 10 -4.32 -1.36 9.82
N GLY A 11 -5.48 -2.00 9.81
CA GLY A 11 -5.81 -3.06 8.86
C GLY A 11 -5.78 -2.57 7.41
N LEU A 12 -6.36 -1.40 7.13
CA LEU A 12 -6.33 -0.78 5.81
C LEU A 12 -4.90 -0.40 5.39
N GLY A 13 -4.08 0.09 6.32
CA GLY A 13 -2.66 0.37 6.12
C GLY A 13 -1.84 -0.84 5.69
N ILE A 14 -2.32 -2.07 5.96
CA ILE A 14 -1.71 -3.33 5.53
C ILE A 14 -2.35 -3.83 4.22
N VAL A 15 -3.68 -3.94 4.21
CA VAL A 15 -4.44 -4.58 3.12
C VAL A 15 -4.33 -3.80 1.81
N VAL A 16 -4.38 -2.46 1.87
CA VAL A 16 -4.32 -1.61 0.67
C VAL A 16 -2.97 -1.75 -0.06
N PRO A 17 -1.80 -1.53 0.56
CA PRO A 17 -0.52 -1.73 -0.14
C PRO A 17 -0.29 -3.18 -0.53
N TRP A 18 -0.72 -4.15 0.29
CA TRP A 18 -0.67 -5.57 -0.07
C TRP A 18 -1.39 -5.85 -1.40
N TRP A 19 -2.63 -5.37 -1.53
CA TRP A 19 -3.43 -5.56 -2.73
C TRP A 19 -2.82 -4.88 -3.96
N ILE A 20 -2.32 -3.65 -3.81
CA ILE A 20 -1.67 -2.90 -4.89
C ILE A 20 -0.45 -3.66 -5.41
N VAL A 21 0.43 -4.11 -4.51
CA VAL A 21 1.63 -4.86 -4.90
C VAL A 21 1.26 -6.20 -5.53
N ARG A 22 0.29 -6.93 -4.97
CA ARG A 22 -0.13 -8.22 -5.55
C ARG A 22 -0.73 -8.06 -6.94
N ARG A 23 -1.49 -6.98 -7.17
CA ARG A 23 -1.99 -6.59 -8.49
C ARG A 23 -0.85 -6.27 -9.45
N ASP A 24 0.16 -5.55 -8.99
CA ASP A 24 1.31 -5.18 -9.81
C ASP A 24 2.16 -6.38 -10.22
N LEU A 25 2.48 -7.27 -9.26
CA LEU A 25 3.27 -8.48 -9.51
C LEU A 25 2.67 -9.36 -10.61
N ARG A 26 1.34 -9.46 -10.69
CA ARG A 26 0.64 -10.21 -11.75
C ARG A 26 0.82 -9.65 -13.17
N ARG A 27 1.39 -8.45 -13.31
CA ARG A 27 1.58 -7.74 -14.58
C ARG A 27 3.06 -7.58 -14.96
N LEU A 28 3.97 -8.06 -14.12
CA LEU A 28 5.41 -7.99 -14.39
C LEU A 28 5.85 -9.17 -15.26
N ASP A 29 6.86 -8.92 -16.08
CA ASP A 29 7.60 -9.96 -16.78
C ASP A 29 8.55 -10.70 -15.81
N ASP A 30 9.09 -11.83 -16.26
CA ASP A 30 9.95 -12.70 -15.43
C ASP A 30 11.20 -11.97 -14.91
N GLU A 31 11.79 -11.09 -15.73
CA GLU A 31 12.98 -10.32 -15.33
C GLU A 31 12.67 -9.35 -14.18
N ARG A 32 11.55 -8.64 -14.23
CA ARG A 32 11.14 -7.72 -13.17
C ARG A 32 10.64 -8.46 -11.94
N LEU A 33 10.00 -9.62 -12.11
CA LEU A 33 9.62 -10.51 -11.02
C LEU A 33 10.84 -11.01 -10.24
N GLY A 34 11.94 -11.34 -10.92
CA GLY A 34 13.20 -11.71 -10.28
C GLY A 34 13.79 -10.62 -9.36
N ARG A 35 13.33 -9.37 -9.49
CA ARG A 35 13.73 -8.23 -8.64
C ARG A 35 12.73 -7.93 -7.52
N ALA A 36 11.59 -8.61 -7.51
CA ALA A 36 10.58 -8.43 -6.48
C ALA A 36 11.16 -8.76 -5.09
N TRP A 37 10.45 -8.33 -4.07
CA TRP A 37 10.87 -8.61 -2.70
C TRP A 37 10.59 -10.07 -2.37
N THR A 38 11.36 -10.62 -1.43
CA THR A 38 10.93 -11.86 -0.77
C THR A 38 9.69 -11.58 0.08
N ASP A 39 8.91 -12.61 0.35
CA ASP A 39 7.69 -12.47 1.16
C ASP A 39 7.98 -11.86 2.54
N ALA A 40 9.07 -12.28 3.19
CA ALA A 40 9.45 -11.76 4.50
C ALA A 40 9.78 -10.25 4.45
N SER A 41 10.60 -9.81 3.49
CA SER A 41 10.91 -8.37 3.35
C SER A 41 9.66 -7.55 3.00
N PHE A 42 8.74 -8.13 2.25
CA PHE A 42 7.48 -7.50 1.87
C PHE A 42 6.56 -7.25 3.05
N TRP A 43 6.31 -8.28 3.85
CA TRP A 43 5.52 -8.13 5.06
C TRP A 43 6.15 -7.15 6.05
N SER A 44 7.47 -7.21 6.24
CA SER A 44 8.18 -6.27 7.12
C SER A 44 7.98 -4.82 6.69
N ALA A 45 8.11 -4.50 5.40
CA ALA A 45 7.95 -3.11 4.99
C ALA A 45 6.49 -2.64 4.93
N ILE A 46 5.53 -3.53 4.66
CA ILE A 46 4.11 -3.17 4.81
C ILE A 46 3.80 -2.82 6.27
N VAL A 47 4.22 -3.66 7.22
CA VAL A 47 3.90 -3.45 8.63
C VAL A 47 4.60 -2.19 9.16
N LEU A 48 5.86 -1.95 8.77
CA LEU A 48 6.63 -0.82 9.28
C LEU A 48 6.29 0.51 8.59
N PHE A 49 6.00 0.49 7.28
CA PHE A 49 5.88 1.71 6.47
C PHE A 49 4.51 1.90 5.83
N GLY A 50 3.64 0.88 5.84
CA GLY A 50 2.31 0.94 5.22
C GLY A 50 2.41 1.37 3.74
N PRO A 51 1.58 2.34 3.30
CA PRO A 51 1.61 2.85 1.92
C PRO A 51 2.96 3.42 1.44
N LEU A 52 3.84 3.86 2.36
CA LEU A 52 5.16 4.40 2.00
C LEU A 52 6.09 3.33 1.39
N CYS A 53 5.74 2.05 1.50
CA CYS A 53 6.50 0.97 0.86
C CYS A 53 6.34 0.95 -0.68
N LEU A 54 5.29 1.58 -1.22
CA LEU A 54 4.92 1.49 -2.63
C LEU A 54 5.97 2.14 -3.57
N PRO A 55 6.48 3.36 -3.33
CA PRO A 55 7.55 3.93 -4.14
C PRO A 55 8.77 3.02 -4.24
N PHE A 56 9.15 2.35 -3.15
CA PHE A 56 10.26 1.40 -3.13
C PHE A 56 9.97 0.14 -3.96
N HIS A 57 8.76 -0.44 -3.85
CA HIS A 57 8.35 -1.59 -4.66
C HIS A 57 8.45 -1.29 -6.16
N PHE A 58 7.82 -0.20 -6.61
CA PHE A 58 7.79 0.15 -8.04
C PHE A 58 9.16 0.56 -8.58
N THR A 59 9.96 1.29 -7.77
CA THR A 59 11.34 1.65 -8.14
C THR A 59 12.23 0.42 -8.22
N LYS A 60 12.13 -0.52 -7.28
CA LYS A 60 12.98 -1.73 -7.25
C LYS A 60 12.67 -2.69 -8.40
N THR A 61 11.39 -2.92 -8.71
CA THR A 61 10.99 -3.83 -9.79
C THR A 61 11.33 -3.28 -11.18
N ARG A 62 11.15 -1.96 -11.41
CA ARG A 62 11.31 -1.34 -12.73
C ARG A 62 12.65 -0.65 -12.96
N ARG A 63 13.31 -0.17 -11.90
CA ARG A 63 14.57 0.61 -11.94
C ARG A 63 14.50 1.83 -12.86
N SER A 64 13.41 2.58 -12.79
CA SER A 64 13.19 3.76 -13.63
C SER A 64 12.46 4.88 -12.88
N VAL A 65 12.64 6.12 -13.35
CA VAL A 65 11.92 7.30 -12.83
C VAL A 65 10.42 7.14 -12.99
N LEU A 66 9.97 6.58 -14.12
CA LEU A 66 8.56 6.27 -14.33
C LEU A 66 8.02 5.26 -13.29
N GLY A 67 8.85 4.28 -12.89
CA GLY A 67 8.54 3.39 -11.78
C GLY A 67 8.36 4.13 -10.46
N LEU A 68 9.25 5.07 -10.14
CA LEU A 68 9.12 5.91 -8.95
C LEU A 68 7.83 6.73 -8.97
N LEU A 69 7.54 7.42 -10.08
CA LEU A 69 6.31 8.22 -10.23
C LEU A 69 5.05 7.37 -10.11
N LEU A 70 5.05 6.17 -10.71
CA LEU A 70 3.96 5.22 -10.57
C LEU A 70 3.77 4.79 -9.10
N GLY A 71 4.86 4.53 -8.39
CA GLY A 71 4.83 4.19 -6.97
C GLY A 71 4.33 5.33 -6.09
N LEU A 72 4.73 6.58 -6.37
CA LEU A 72 4.20 7.77 -5.70
C LEU A 72 2.70 7.95 -5.98
N GLY A 73 2.27 7.75 -7.22
CA GLY A 73 0.85 7.81 -7.59
C GLY A 73 0.01 6.77 -6.82
N TRP A 74 0.49 5.53 -6.73
CA TRP A 74 -0.15 4.50 -5.92
C TRP A 74 -0.13 4.79 -4.43
N MET A 75 0.95 5.38 -3.91
CA MET A 75 1.05 5.79 -2.52
C MET A 75 -0.01 6.85 -2.17
N VAL A 76 -0.14 7.89 -3.01
CA VAL A 76 -1.19 8.90 -2.85
C VAL A 76 -2.57 8.26 -2.93
N GLY A 77 -2.82 7.40 -3.93
CA GLY A 77 -4.08 6.68 -4.07
C GLY A 77 -4.42 5.80 -2.87
N ALA A 78 -3.41 5.16 -2.27
CA ALA A 78 -3.57 4.37 -1.05
C ALA A 78 -3.95 5.25 0.15
N PHE A 79 -3.24 6.35 0.40
CA PHE A 79 -3.59 7.28 1.49
C PHE A 79 -5.00 7.87 1.31
N VAL A 80 -5.36 8.28 0.09
CA VAL A 80 -6.70 8.78 -0.20
C VAL A 80 -7.76 7.70 0.06
N THR A 81 -7.51 6.46 -0.38
CA THR A 81 -8.44 5.35 -0.17
C THR A 81 -8.62 5.03 1.32
N ILE A 82 -7.53 4.97 2.08
CA ILE A 82 -7.55 4.74 3.53
C ILE A 82 -8.31 5.87 4.23
N GLY A 83 -7.98 7.13 3.92
CA GLY A 83 -8.61 8.31 4.51
C GLY A 83 -10.12 8.37 4.23
N LEU A 84 -10.53 8.23 2.96
CA LEU A 84 -11.95 8.23 2.60
C LEU A 84 -12.73 7.09 3.27
N THR A 85 -12.13 5.90 3.34
CA THR A 85 -12.76 4.76 4.01
C THR A 85 -12.91 5.01 5.50
N SER A 86 -11.87 5.54 6.16
CA SER A 86 -11.89 5.88 7.58
C SER A 86 -12.94 6.97 7.88
N SER A 87 -12.97 8.05 7.10
CA SER A 87 -13.98 9.12 7.23
C SER A 87 -15.40 8.61 7.04
N ALA A 88 -15.63 7.76 6.03
CA ALA A 88 -16.96 7.19 5.78
C ALA A 88 -17.43 6.30 6.94
N LEU A 89 -16.53 5.51 7.52
CA LEU A 89 -16.85 4.68 8.68
C LEU A 89 -17.09 5.51 9.94
N ALA A 90 -16.27 6.54 10.19
CA ALA A 90 -16.47 7.45 11.30
C ALA A 90 -17.86 8.11 11.25
N ALA A 91 -18.26 8.61 10.08
CA ALA A 91 -19.59 9.17 9.85
C ALA A 91 -20.71 8.13 10.05
N LEU A 92 -20.53 6.90 9.53
CA LEU A 92 -21.52 5.83 9.65
C LEU A 92 -21.77 5.41 11.11
N PHE A 93 -20.72 5.38 11.92
CA PHE A 93 -20.79 4.99 13.33
C PHE A 93 -21.07 6.16 14.28
N GLY A 94 -21.22 7.39 13.76
CA GLY A 94 -21.47 8.59 14.58
C GLY A 94 -20.30 8.94 15.52
N VAL A 95 -19.07 8.64 15.10
CA VAL A 95 -17.84 8.85 15.86
C VAL A 95 -17.06 9.98 15.21
N GLU A 96 -17.56 11.22 15.32
CA GLU A 96 -16.83 12.42 14.88
C GLU A 96 -15.84 12.90 15.95
#